data_AF-I9EXI4-F1
#
_entry.id   AF-I9EXI4-F1
#
_cell.length_a   1.000
_cell.length_b   1.000
_cell.length_c   1.000
_cell.angle_alpha   90.00
_cell.angle_beta   90.00
_cell.angle_gamma   90.00
#
_symmetry.space_group_name_H-M   'P 1'
#
loop_
_entity.id
_entity.type
_entity.pdbx_description
1 polymer ?
#
loop_
_entity_poly.entity_id
_entity_poly.type
_entity_poly.pdbx_seq_one_letter_code
_entity_poly.pdbx_strand_id
1 'polypeptide(L)'
;MASIKNSQTEFSLAGMVYLLFFAGLAAITYALVNQNYIIFAGVVLCPIAVMILLYAVEKPMLSYLLFAIVTCYFSAIYRYSRTEGLSIIMDICLAFSMFSIFINVISNRVSYPWTRGFNILTIGHLIWLSYCLLILMNPEISVHNFAGNRAIFLTLPLTYFISGVLMCNNKRLRMTLILLGIFVITAALKVYWQKARGFDSAETEWLMGGSWRTHLLRTGTRYFSFYSDAGNFGSSMGMFTFIFGAIASVAKKKIIRFSCIGIAILAAIGMIMSGTRGAIIVPFGGILLYILISKKLKMVISGILIGCLTFCFFYFTDIGNGNTFIRRMRTAFRPTEDASYNVRVENRKRFAYYLKDRPFGVGVGGSVVDKEELMKLDEPYIPTDSFYVGIWVQGGIVGLCLYLTIQVLVLLRCCYLLMFRIKNEQLARILAALLCGVFGLWLNGYVGDGMGFLPGSFLIALFLSFVLNGTYLDKQLNKNEIIA
;
A
#
# COMPACT_ATOMS: atom_id res chain seq x y z
N MET A 1 45.00 55.35 13.30
CA MET A 1 45.12 53.92 12.94
C MET A 1 43.71 53.36 12.92
N ALA A 2 43.28 52.88 11.76
CA ALA A 2 41.88 52.73 11.37
C ALA A 2 41.12 51.66 12.16
N SER A 3 39.91 52.01 12.58
CA SER A 3 38.87 51.07 13.02
C SER A 3 38.39 50.29 11.81
N ILE A 4 38.76 49.01 11.72
CA ILE A 4 38.25 48.08 10.73
C ILE A 4 36.81 47.74 11.16
N LYS A 5 35.87 48.50 10.62
CA LYS A 5 34.44 48.21 10.70
C LYS A 5 34.19 47.02 9.78
N ASN A 6 33.96 45.85 10.38
CA ASN A 6 33.57 44.63 9.68
C ASN A 6 32.21 44.88 9.00
N SER A 7 32.22 45.27 7.73
CA SER A 7 31.03 45.36 6.89
C SER A 7 30.65 43.94 6.46
N GLN A 8 30.01 43.20 7.35
CA GLN A 8 29.16 42.10 6.89
C GLN A 8 27.99 42.77 6.14
N THR A 9 28.02 42.65 4.82
CA THR A 9 26.89 42.95 3.95
C THR A 9 25.72 42.05 4.35
N GLU A 10 24.88 42.52 5.26
CA GLU A 10 23.56 41.97 5.47
C GLU A 10 22.79 42.14 4.16
N PHE A 11 22.74 41.09 3.34
CA PHE A 11 21.82 41.03 2.22
C PHE A 11 20.41 41.24 2.77
N SER A 12 19.78 42.37 2.43
CA SER A 12 18.43 42.63 2.89
C SER A 12 17.50 41.56 2.32
N LEU A 13 16.64 41.00 3.17
CA LEU A 13 15.64 39.99 2.78
C LEU A 13 14.83 40.44 1.55
N ALA A 14 14.52 41.73 1.48
CA ALA A 14 13.85 42.35 0.34
C ALA A 14 14.68 42.23 -0.95
N GLY A 15 16.00 42.48 -0.90
CA GLY A 15 16.89 42.33 -2.05
C GLY A 15 16.94 40.90 -2.60
N MET A 16 16.92 39.90 -1.73
CA MET A 16 16.85 38.49 -2.15
C MET A 16 15.51 38.14 -2.82
N VAL A 17 14.40 38.66 -2.28
CA VAL A 17 13.06 38.44 -2.86
C VAL A 17 12.96 39.07 -4.26
N TYR A 18 13.44 40.30 -4.43
CA TYR A 18 13.45 40.94 -5.75
C TYR A 18 14.34 40.20 -6.75
N LEU A 19 15.51 39.74 -6.32
CA LEU A 19 16.42 38.98 -7.19
C LEU A 19 15.80 37.65 -7.64
N LEU A 20 15.16 36.91 -6.73
CA LEU A 20 14.44 35.67 -7.06
C LEU A 20 13.24 35.93 -7.99
N PHE A 21 12.52 37.04 -7.79
CA PHE A 21 11.41 37.43 -8.65
C PHE A 21 11.88 37.75 -10.08
N PHE A 22 12.92 38.57 -10.24
CA PHE A 22 13.49 38.90 -11.55
C PHE A 22 14.10 37.68 -12.23
N ALA A 23 14.81 36.82 -11.48
CA ALA A 23 15.33 35.56 -12.00
C ALA A 23 14.20 34.63 -12.48
N GLY A 24 13.10 34.53 -11.71
CA GLY A 24 11.91 33.77 -12.09
C GLY A 24 11.25 34.30 -13.37
N LEU A 25 11.07 35.61 -13.50
CA LEU A 25 10.52 36.24 -14.71
C LEU A 25 11.42 36.06 -15.93
N ALA A 26 12.74 36.17 -15.76
CA ALA A 26 13.71 35.90 -16.83
C ALA A 26 13.63 34.44 -17.29
N ALA A 27 13.54 33.48 -16.36
CA ALA A 27 13.40 32.06 -16.66
C ALA A 27 12.06 31.71 -17.35
N ILE A 28 10.95 32.33 -16.93
CA ILE A 28 9.65 32.21 -17.60
C ILE A 28 9.73 32.72 -19.04
N THR A 29 10.32 33.90 -19.24
CA THR A 29 10.47 34.52 -20.57
C THR A 29 11.34 33.65 -21.48
N TYR A 30 12.48 33.17 -20.98
CA TYR A 30 13.34 32.23 -21.69
C TYR A 30 12.62 30.93 -22.06
N ALA A 31 11.83 30.36 -21.15
CA ALA A 31 11.09 29.13 -21.38
C ALA A 31 9.99 29.29 -22.45
N LEU A 32 9.28 30.42 -22.44
CA LEU A 32 8.26 30.74 -23.44
C LEU A 32 8.85 30.98 -24.83
N VAL A 33 9.96 31.72 -24.92
CA VAL A 33 10.66 31.98 -26.19
C VAL A 33 11.14 30.68 -26.83
N ASN A 34 11.65 29.74 -26.02
CA ASN A 34 12.13 28.44 -26.50
C ASN A 34 11.06 27.35 -26.57
N GLN A 35 9.77 27.69 -26.37
CA GLN A 35 8.64 26.76 -26.34
C GLN A 35 8.83 25.57 -25.39
N ASN A 36 9.62 25.74 -24.33
CA ASN A 36 9.92 24.68 -23.38
C ASN A 36 8.93 24.73 -22.22
N TYR A 37 7.75 24.14 -22.44
CA TYR A 37 6.64 24.12 -21.49
C TYR A 37 6.97 23.44 -20.15
N ILE A 38 7.97 22.55 -20.13
CA ILE A 38 8.41 21.85 -18.90
C ILE A 38 9.11 22.84 -17.96
N ILE A 39 10.07 23.62 -18.48
CA ILE A 39 10.78 24.64 -17.70
C ILE A 39 9.80 25.72 -17.24
N PHE A 40 8.89 26.14 -18.12
CA PHE A 40 7.83 27.09 -17.77
C PHE A 40 6.98 26.58 -16.59
N ALA A 41 6.44 25.36 -16.69
CA ALA A 41 5.65 24.77 -15.62
C ALA A 41 6.46 24.62 -14.32
N GLY A 42 7.73 24.22 -14.42
CA GLY A 42 8.63 24.07 -13.28
C GLY A 42 8.84 25.39 -12.51
N VAL A 43 9.13 26.48 -13.22
CA VAL A 43 9.38 27.79 -12.60
C VAL A 43 8.10 28.36 -11.98
N VAL A 44 6.94 28.19 -12.62
CA VAL A 44 5.65 28.67 -12.08
C VAL A 44 5.20 27.87 -10.85
N LEU A 45 5.40 26.55 -10.86
CA LEU A 45 4.98 25.68 -9.76
C LEU A 45 5.96 25.69 -8.58
N CYS A 46 7.23 26.05 -8.80
CA CYS A 46 8.26 26.02 -7.77
C CYS A 46 7.91 26.88 -6.53
N PRO A 47 7.52 28.17 -6.63
CA PRO A 47 7.12 28.96 -5.47
C PRO A 47 5.94 28.35 -4.70
N ILE A 48 4.97 27.79 -5.42
CA ILE A 48 3.80 27.12 -4.82
C ILE A 48 4.25 25.86 -4.08
N ALA A 49 5.11 25.05 -4.69
CA ALA A 49 5.67 23.85 -4.07
C ALA A 49 6.47 24.19 -2.81
N VAL A 50 7.31 25.23 -2.84
CA VAL A 50 8.06 25.70 -1.67
C VAL A 50 7.12 26.18 -0.58
N MET A 51 6.09 26.97 -0.89
CA MET A 51 5.09 27.39 0.11
C MET A 51 4.37 26.20 0.75
N ILE A 52 3.98 25.20 -0.05
CA ILE A 52 3.35 23.96 0.46
C ILE A 52 4.30 23.21 1.38
N LEU A 53 5.58 23.07 1.01
CA LEU A 53 6.58 22.39 1.82
C LEU A 53 6.84 23.14 3.13
N LEU A 54 7.00 24.46 3.11
CA LEU A 54 7.16 25.27 4.32
C LEU A 54 5.95 25.11 5.25
N TYR A 55 4.74 25.20 4.70
CA TYR A 55 3.52 24.99 5.48
C TYR A 55 3.38 23.54 5.99
N ALA A 56 3.90 22.55 5.25
CA ALA A 56 3.96 21.16 5.67
C ALA A 56 4.97 20.92 6.81
N VAL A 57 6.04 21.73 6.91
CA VAL A 57 6.91 21.76 8.11
C VAL A 57 6.15 22.32 9.30
N GLU A 58 5.34 23.36 9.12
CA GLU A 58 4.54 23.90 10.23
C GLU A 58 3.40 22.98 10.66
N LYS A 59 2.83 22.21 9.73
CA LYS A 59 1.72 21.28 9.96
C LYS A 59 2.11 19.87 9.55
N PRO A 60 2.63 19.03 10.47
CA PRO A 60 3.07 17.67 10.14
C PRO A 60 2.00 16.76 9.53
N MET A 61 0.73 17.03 9.83
CA MET A 61 -0.39 16.34 9.19
C MET A 61 -0.46 16.57 7.68
N LEU A 62 -0.12 17.77 7.20
CA LEU A 62 -0.07 18.05 5.77
C LEU A 62 1.10 17.30 5.13
N SER A 63 2.27 17.28 5.78
CA SER A 63 3.41 16.49 5.31
C SER A 63 3.06 15.01 5.15
N TYR A 64 2.40 14.43 6.16
CA TYR A 64 1.91 13.05 6.10
C TYR A 64 0.86 12.82 5.02
N LEU A 65 -0.04 13.77 4.79
CA LEU A 65 -1.03 13.70 3.70
C LEU A 65 -0.36 13.72 2.33
N LEU A 66 0.66 14.57 2.13
CA LEU A 66 1.44 14.59 0.89
C LEU A 66 2.15 13.26 0.68
N PHE A 67 2.79 12.72 1.71
CA PHE A 67 3.39 11.38 1.66
C PHE A 67 2.36 10.31 1.28
N ALA A 68 1.17 10.32 1.87
CA ALA A 68 0.10 9.39 1.54
C ALA A 68 -0.35 9.51 0.06
N ILE A 69 -0.50 10.74 -0.45
CA ILE A 69 -0.87 10.98 -1.85
C ILE A 69 0.21 10.45 -2.79
N VAL A 70 1.48 10.80 -2.54
CA VAL A 70 2.61 10.32 -3.35
C VAL A 70 2.65 8.79 -3.31
N THR A 71 2.44 8.17 -2.14
CA THR A 71 2.41 6.71 -1.99
C THR A 71 1.31 6.06 -2.81
N CYS A 72 0.09 6.58 -2.73
CA CYS A 72 -1.07 6.06 -3.45
C CYS A 72 -0.92 6.15 -4.98
N TYR A 73 -0.24 7.18 -5.47
CA TYR A 73 -0.04 7.41 -6.90
C TYR A 73 1.39 7.10 -7.37
N PHE A 74 2.23 6.49 -6.53
CA PHE A 74 3.65 6.30 -6.82
C PHE A 74 3.89 5.54 -8.12
N SER A 75 3.18 4.42 -8.33
CA SER A 75 3.32 3.63 -9.56
C SER A 75 2.92 4.43 -10.81
N ALA A 76 1.98 5.37 -10.69
CA ALA A 76 1.65 6.30 -11.76
C ALA A 76 2.82 7.26 -11.99
N ILE A 77 3.28 7.94 -10.94
CA ILE A 77 4.38 8.91 -10.99
C ILE A 77 5.62 8.27 -11.64
N TYR A 78 5.99 7.08 -11.17
CA TYR A 78 7.11 6.29 -11.70
C TYR A 78 6.95 5.97 -13.19
N ARG A 79 5.75 5.57 -13.62
CA ARG A 79 5.48 5.21 -15.02
C ARG A 79 5.52 6.42 -15.94
N TYR A 80 4.93 7.55 -15.53
CA TYR A 80 4.82 8.74 -16.37
C TYR A 80 6.07 9.62 -16.36
N SER A 81 6.94 9.49 -15.36
CA SER A 81 8.19 10.26 -15.31
C SER A 81 9.28 9.72 -16.23
N ARG A 82 9.23 8.43 -16.60
CA ARG A 82 10.26 7.72 -17.39
C ARG A 82 11.67 7.82 -16.80
N THR A 83 11.76 7.92 -15.48
CA THR A 83 13.04 8.04 -14.75
C THR A 83 13.25 6.86 -13.82
N GLU A 84 14.43 6.26 -13.92
CA GLU A 84 14.85 5.18 -13.03
C GLU A 84 15.22 5.72 -11.64
N GLY A 85 15.17 4.85 -10.62
CA GLY A 85 15.63 5.20 -9.26
C GLY A 85 14.71 6.11 -8.43
N LEU A 86 13.53 6.46 -8.93
CA LEU A 86 12.55 7.31 -8.24
C LEU A 86 12.01 6.75 -6.90
N SER A 87 12.29 5.49 -6.57
CA SER A 87 11.88 4.88 -5.30
C SER A 87 12.38 5.64 -4.07
N ILE A 88 13.49 6.37 -4.20
CA ILE A 88 14.08 7.21 -3.13
C ILE A 88 13.14 8.35 -2.72
N ILE A 89 12.28 8.85 -3.62
CA ILE A 89 11.32 9.93 -3.29
C ILE A 89 10.39 9.51 -2.16
N MET A 90 10.01 8.24 -2.09
CA MET A 90 9.15 7.73 -1.02
C MET A 90 9.79 7.89 0.35
N ASP A 91 11.09 7.58 0.45
CA ASP A 91 11.84 7.71 1.69
C ASP A 91 12.11 9.17 2.03
N ILE A 92 12.35 10.01 1.03
CA ILE A 92 12.47 11.47 1.23
C ILE A 92 11.17 12.03 1.80
N CYS A 93 10.01 11.67 1.24
CA CYS A 93 8.71 12.13 1.75
C CYS A 93 8.43 11.62 3.18
N LEU A 94 8.82 10.38 3.47
CA LEU A 94 8.68 9.79 4.81
C LEU A 94 9.61 10.46 5.82
N ALA A 95 10.88 10.69 5.45
CA ALA A 95 11.86 11.41 6.25
C ALA A 95 11.44 12.87 6.47
N PHE A 96 10.88 13.52 5.45
CA PHE A 96 10.32 14.86 5.56
C PHE A 96 9.12 14.92 6.52
N SER A 97 8.29 13.88 6.55
CA SER A 97 7.21 13.75 7.55
C SER A 97 7.76 13.66 8.97
N MET A 98 8.81 12.86 9.19
CA MET A 98 9.50 12.79 10.48
C MET A 98 10.15 14.13 10.86
N PHE A 99 10.85 14.75 9.92
CA PHE A 99 11.51 16.05 10.10
C PHE A 99 10.50 17.13 10.52
N SER A 100 9.35 17.19 9.85
CA SER A 100 8.27 18.12 10.20
C SER A 100 7.77 17.93 11.65
N ILE A 101 7.60 16.68 12.10
CA ILE A 101 7.26 16.39 13.51
C ILE A 101 8.37 16.88 14.44
N PHE A 102 9.63 16.57 14.14
CA PHE A 102 10.78 16.92 14.97
C PHE A 102 10.93 18.44 15.16
N ILE A 103 10.79 19.22 14.08
CA ILE A 103 10.83 20.69 14.14
C ILE A 103 9.71 21.25 15.03
N ASN A 104 8.50 20.68 14.95
CA ASN A 104 7.39 21.12 15.80
C ASN A 104 7.61 20.82 17.29
N VAL A 105 8.29 19.72 17.59
CA VAL A 105 8.65 19.33 18.96
C VAL A 105 9.72 20.28 19.50
N ILE A 106 10.80 20.53 18.76
CA ILE A 106 11.87 21.46 19.16
C ILE A 106 11.33 22.88 19.33
N SER A 107 10.45 23.30 18.43
CA SER A 107 9.86 24.64 18.47
C SER A 107 8.80 24.79 19.58
N ASN A 108 8.60 23.77 20.43
CA ASN A 108 7.59 23.72 21.49
C ASN A 108 6.17 24.07 21.01
N ARG A 109 5.87 23.87 19.71
CA ARG A 109 4.57 24.23 19.12
C ARG A 109 3.49 23.25 19.54
N VAL A 110 3.82 21.95 19.62
CA VAL A 110 2.87 20.86 19.89
C VAL A 110 3.56 19.71 20.61
N SER A 111 2.92 19.18 21.67
CA SER A 111 3.31 17.91 22.28
C SER A 111 2.63 16.73 21.58
N TYR A 112 3.41 15.76 21.12
CA TYR A 112 2.92 14.58 20.43
C TYR A 112 2.85 13.36 21.36
N PRO A 113 1.77 12.56 21.28
CA PRO A 113 1.59 11.39 22.12
C PRO A 113 2.34 10.18 21.52
N TRP A 114 3.66 10.13 21.72
CA TRP A 114 4.57 9.09 21.21
C TRP A 114 4.15 7.66 21.59
N THR A 115 3.50 7.50 22.73
CA THR A 115 2.97 6.21 23.22
C THR A 115 1.95 5.57 22.28
N ARG A 116 1.32 6.34 21.38
CA ARG A 116 0.40 5.82 20.35
C ARG A 116 1.12 5.20 19.16
N GLY A 117 2.38 5.60 18.95
CA GLY A 117 3.26 5.01 17.94
C GLY A 117 3.89 3.71 18.42
N PHE A 118 4.11 3.53 19.74
CA PHE A 118 4.76 2.34 20.30
C PHE A 118 3.76 1.29 20.79
N ASN A 119 3.74 0.12 20.14
CA ASN A 119 2.94 -1.03 20.57
C ASN A 119 3.49 -2.37 20.04
N ILE A 120 2.66 -3.42 20.09
CA ILE A 120 3.05 -4.77 19.64
C ILE A 120 3.57 -4.81 18.20
N LEU A 121 3.06 -3.95 17.30
CA LEU A 121 3.51 -3.90 15.93
C LEU A 121 4.90 -3.30 15.83
N THR A 122 5.16 -2.16 16.49
CA THR A 122 6.52 -1.59 16.49
C THR A 122 7.52 -2.51 17.17
N ILE A 123 7.14 -3.14 18.29
CA ILE A 123 8.03 -4.09 18.99
C ILE A 123 8.33 -5.29 18.07
N GLY A 124 7.30 -5.88 17.46
CA GLY A 124 7.46 -6.98 16.52
C GLY A 124 8.35 -6.61 15.33
N HIS A 125 8.18 -5.42 14.76
CA HIS A 125 9.01 -4.97 13.64
C HIS A 125 10.42 -4.54 14.05
N LEU A 126 10.64 -4.12 15.30
CA LEU A 126 12.01 -3.95 15.83
C LEU A 126 12.73 -5.29 15.92
N ILE A 127 12.04 -6.36 16.37
CA ILE A 127 12.59 -7.72 16.36
C ILE A 127 12.88 -8.17 14.91
N TRP A 128 11.97 -7.91 13.98
CA TRP A 128 12.17 -8.17 12.55
C TRP A 128 13.39 -7.41 11.98
N LEU A 129 13.51 -6.12 12.30
CA LEU A 129 14.63 -5.29 11.86
C LEU A 129 15.94 -5.82 12.42
N SER A 130 15.98 -6.19 13.71
CA SER A 130 17.15 -6.84 14.32
C SER A 130 17.53 -8.12 13.59
N TYR A 131 16.54 -8.95 13.23
CA TYR A 131 16.78 -10.15 12.43
C TYR A 131 17.38 -9.84 11.06
N CYS A 132 16.82 -8.85 10.33
CA CYS A 132 17.36 -8.40 9.05
C CYS A 132 18.80 -7.85 9.17
N LEU A 133 19.12 -7.15 10.26
CA LEU A 133 20.47 -6.65 10.54
C LEU A 133 21.45 -7.78 10.88
N LEU A 134 21.00 -8.82 11.61
CA LEU A 134 21.84 -10.00 11.90
C LEU A 134 22.16 -10.78 10.62
N ILE A 135 21.22 -10.88 9.69
CA ILE A 135 21.48 -11.50 8.38
C ILE A 135 22.61 -10.77 7.65
N LEU A 136 22.70 -9.43 7.71
CA LEU A 136 23.78 -8.68 7.08
C LEU A 136 25.18 -8.98 7.65
N MET A 137 25.28 -9.59 8.83
CA MET A 137 26.57 -9.97 9.39
C MET A 137 27.20 -11.14 8.62
N ASN A 138 26.45 -11.82 7.75
CA ASN A 138 27.01 -12.83 6.86
C ASN A 138 27.77 -12.17 5.70
N PRO A 139 29.08 -12.44 5.55
CA PRO A 139 29.94 -11.80 4.54
C PRO A 139 29.54 -12.10 3.08
N GLU A 140 28.71 -13.12 2.82
CA GLU A 140 28.23 -13.43 1.48
C GLU A 140 27.15 -12.45 0.96
N ILE A 141 26.63 -11.56 1.81
CA ILE A 141 25.47 -10.72 1.50
C ILE A 141 25.94 -9.28 1.22
N SER A 142 25.54 -8.73 0.07
CA SER A 142 25.91 -7.37 -0.29
C SER A 142 25.05 -6.33 0.44
N VAL A 143 25.70 -5.30 0.99
CA VAL A 143 25.04 -4.15 1.63
C VAL A 143 24.17 -3.36 0.64
N HIS A 144 24.52 -3.41 -0.65
CA HIS A 144 23.74 -2.78 -1.72
C HIS A 144 22.33 -3.39 -1.85
N ASN A 145 22.22 -4.72 -1.78
CA ASN A 145 20.92 -5.41 -1.87
C ASN A 145 20.00 -5.09 -0.69
N PHE A 146 20.58 -4.84 0.48
CA PHE A 146 19.86 -4.38 1.67
C PHE A 146 19.26 -2.99 1.48
N ALA A 147 20.04 -2.03 0.95
CA ALA A 147 19.55 -0.69 0.66
C ALA A 147 18.41 -0.69 -0.38
N GLY A 148 18.46 -1.60 -1.35
CA GLY A 148 17.40 -1.80 -2.35
C GLY A 148 16.07 -2.28 -1.78
N ASN A 149 16.09 -3.06 -0.69
CA ASN A 149 14.89 -3.71 -0.11
C ASN A 149 14.39 -3.08 1.19
N ARG A 150 14.80 -1.85 1.48
CA ARG A 150 14.40 -1.04 2.65
C ARG A 150 12.89 -0.91 2.87
N ALA A 151 12.09 -1.03 1.82
CA ALA A 151 10.64 -1.04 1.90
C ALA A 151 10.09 -2.14 2.85
N ILE A 152 10.74 -3.31 2.87
CA ILE A 152 10.28 -4.50 3.60
C ILE A 152 10.55 -4.38 5.11
N PHE A 153 11.65 -3.74 5.51
CA PHE A 153 12.09 -3.72 6.92
C PHE A 153 12.02 -2.34 7.60
N LEU A 154 12.07 -1.23 6.85
CA LEU A 154 12.11 0.12 7.43
C LEU A 154 10.84 0.94 7.14
N THR A 155 10.39 0.94 5.88
CA THR A 155 9.30 1.84 5.45
C THR A 155 7.98 1.52 6.13
N LEU A 156 7.61 0.24 6.25
CA LEU A 156 6.37 -0.18 6.92
C LEU A 156 6.33 0.20 8.41
N PRO A 157 7.30 -0.18 9.26
CA PRO A 157 7.26 0.18 10.69
C PRO A 157 7.35 1.68 10.93
N LEU A 158 8.13 2.41 10.14
CA LEU A 158 8.23 3.87 10.27
C LEU A 158 6.92 4.56 9.86
N THR A 159 6.32 4.13 8.75
CA THR A 159 4.99 4.60 8.33
C THR A 159 3.95 4.33 9.42
N TYR A 160 3.98 3.14 10.02
CA TYR A 160 3.10 2.78 11.12
C TYR A 160 3.30 3.71 12.32
N PHE A 161 4.54 3.95 12.73
CA PHE A 161 4.87 4.80 13.88
C PHE A 161 4.32 6.22 13.69
N ILE A 162 4.58 6.83 12.53
CA ILE A 162 4.08 8.16 12.16
C ILE A 162 2.54 8.15 12.12
N SER A 163 1.94 7.12 11.54
CA SER A 163 0.48 6.97 11.52
C SER A 163 -0.11 6.90 12.92
N GLY A 164 0.51 6.14 13.83
CA GLY A 164 0.05 6.02 15.22
C GLY A 164 0.06 7.36 15.96
N VAL A 165 1.10 8.16 15.74
CA VAL A 165 1.25 9.49 16.34
C VAL A 165 0.28 10.51 15.71
N LEU A 166 0.19 10.55 14.38
CA LEU A 166 -0.53 11.59 13.66
C LEU A 166 -1.98 11.25 13.29
N MET A 167 -2.39 9.99 13.17
CA MET A 167 -3.72 9.65 12.63
C MET A 167 -4.78 9.35 13.69
N CYS A 168 -4.39 9.21 14.96
CA CYS A 168 -5.29 8.81 16.06
C CYS A 168 -6.33 9.90 16.46
N ASN A 169 -7.32 10.13 15.60
CA ASN A 169 -8.50 10.98 15.83
C ASN A 169 -9.68 10.51 14.96
N ASN A 170 -10.92 10.57 15.48
CA ASN A 170 -12.14 10.19 14.74
C ASN A 170 -12.39 11.05 13.49
N LYS A 171 -12.08 12.35 13.54
CA LYS A 171 -12.16 13.23 12.35
C LYS A 171 -11.20 12.78 11.26
N ARG A 172 -10.00 12.33 11.66
CA ARG A 172 -8.96 11.82 10.74
C ARG A 172 -9.37 10.49 10.14
N LEU A 173 -9.94 9.57 10.94
CA LEU A 173 -10.51 8.32 10.44
C LEU A 173 -11.57 8.58 9.35
N ARG A 174 -12.52 9.51 9.60
CA ARG A 174 -13.54 9.88 8.61
C ARG A 174 -12.92 10.46 7.33
N MET A 175 -11.94 11.36 7.48
CA MET A 175 -11.25 11.96 6.33
C MET A 175 -10.49 10.89 5.52
N THR A 176 -9.83 9.94 6.18
CA THR A 176 -9.17 8.80 5.52
C THR A 176 -10.15 7.99 4.70
N LEU A 177 -11.32 7.65 5.23
CA LEU A 177 -12.33 6.89 4.47
C LEU A 177 -12.82 7.66 3.22
N ILE A 178 -12.99 8.97 3.32
CA ILE A 178 -13.38 9.82 2.17
C ILE A 178 -12.26 9.83 1.11
N LEU A 179 -11.02 10.07 1.53
CA LEU A 179 -9.86 10.10 0.63
C LEU A 179 -9.64 8.75 -0.06
N LEU A 180 -9.81 7.64 0.65
CA LEU A 180 -9.76 6.30 0.07
C LEU A 180 -10.91 6.06 -0.90
N GLY A 181 -12.11 6.58 -0.62
CA GLY A 181 -13.22 6.53 -1.55
C GLY A 181 -12.90 7.25 -2.87
N ILE A 182 -12.34 8.45 -2.79
CA ILE A 182 -11.87 9.21 -3.96
C ILE A 182 -10.80 8.41 -4.71
N PHE A 183 -9.83 7.84 -4.00
CA PHE A 183 -8.77 7.02 -4.58
C PHE A 183 -9.29 5.77 -5.32
N VAL A 184 -10.30 5.09 -4.78
CA VAL A 184 -10.95 3.96 -5.45
C VAL A 184 -11.67 4.42 -6.71
N ILE A 185 -12.37 5.56 -6.65
CA ILE A 185 -13.07 6.14 -7.81
C ILE A 185 -12.08 6.48 -8.92
N THR A 186 -10.97 7.17 -8.62
CA THR A 186 -9.95 7.51 -9.63
C THR A 186 -9.35 6.25 -10.25
N ALA A 187 -9.07 5.23 -9.45
CA ALA A 187 -8.55 3.96 -9.94
C ALA A 187 -9.53 3.21 -10.84
N ALA A 188 -10.82 3.19 -10.48
CA ALA A 188 -11.88 2.57 -11.26
C ALA A 188 -12.10 3.32 -12.59
N LEU A 189 -12.11 4.66 -12.58
CA LEU A 189 -12.22 5.47 -13.79
C LEU A 189 -11.06 5.23 -14.75
N LYS A 190 -9.83 5.15 -14.23
CA LYS A 190 -8.65 4.86 -15.06
C LYS A 190 -8.70 3.46 -15.69
N VAL A 191 -9.21 2.46 -14.99
CA VAL A 191 -9.37 1.10 -15.54
C VAL A 191 -10.50 1.02 -16.56
N TYR A 192 -11.59 1.74 -16.34
CA TYR A 192 -12.62 1.91 -17.34
C TYR A 192 -12.04 2.55 -18.62
N TRP A 193 -11.20 3.58 -18.47
CA TRP A 193 -10.50 4.20 -19.60
C TRP A 193 -9.59 3.21 -20.33
N GLN A 194 -8.74 2.47 -19.60
CA GLN A 194 -7.86 1.46 -20.21
C GLN A 194 -8.66 0.41 -21.02
N LYS A 195 -9.86 0.04 -20.54
CA LYS A 195 -10.73 -0.88 -21.27
C LYS A 195 -11.41 -0.23 -22.49
N ALA A 196 -11.86 1.01 -22.38
CA ALA A 196 -12.65 1.66 -23.42
C ALA A 196 -11.80 2.27 -24.55
N ARG A 197 -10.66 2.86 -24.22
CA ARG A 197 -9.79 3.60 -25.16
C ARG A 197 -8.43 2.94 -25.39
N GLY A 198 -8.07 1.95 -24.59
CA GLY A 198 -6.75 1.32 -24.62
C GLY A 198 -5.74 2.02 -23.70
N PHE A 199 -4.49 1.61 -23.84
CA PHE A 199 -3.37 2.10 -23.03
C PHE A 199 -2.79 3.38 -23.60
N ASP A 200 -2.38 4.31 -22.73
CA ASP A 200 -1.66 5.51 -23.16
C ASP A 200 -0.20 5.20 -23.55
N SER A 201 0.55 6.22 -23.99
CA SER A 201 1.92 6.05 -24.46
C SER A 201 2.87 5.51 -23.39
N ALA A 202 2.77 6.02 -22.15
CA ALA A 202 3.61 5.57 -21.04
C ALA A 202 3.24 4.16 -20.57
N GLU A 203 1.95 3.83 -20.57
CA GLU A 203 1.45 2.48 -20.29
C GLU A 203 1.88 1.47 -21.36
N THR A 204 1.81 1.87 -22.63
CA THR A 204 2.23 1.03 -23.75
C THR A 204 3.73 0.77 -23.70
N GLU A 205 4.53 1.80 -23.45
CA GLU A 205 5.99 1.68 -23.27
C GLU A 205 6.33 0.72 -22.12
N TRP A 206 5.67 0.87 -20.97
CA TRP A 206 5.84 -0.05 -19.84
C TRP A 206 5.41 -1.49 -20.15
N LEU A 207 4.32 -1.68 -20.91
CA LEU A 207 3.90 -3.00 -21.36
C LEU A 207 4.94 -3.62 -22.31
N MET A 208 5.40 -2.85 -23.29
CA MET A 208 6.37 -3.31 -24.29
C MET A 208 7.77 -3.55 -23.68
N GLY A 209 8.09 -2.91 -22.56
CA GLY A 209 9.29 -3.18 -21.76
C GLY A 209 9.35 -4.55 -21.07
N GLY A 210 8.33 -5.41 -21.26
CA GLY A 210 8.32 -6.81 -20.80
C GLY A 210 7.05 -7.21 -20.07
N SER A 211 6.33 -6.25 -19.49
CA SER A 211 5.12 -6.48 -18.70
C SER A 211 3.93 -7.00 -19.52
N TRP A 212 3.97 -6.89 -20.85
CA TRP A 212 2.93 -7.40 -21.75
C TRP A 212 2.70 -8.91 -21.58
N ARG A 213 3.74 -9.69 -21.26
CA ARG A 213 3.67 -11.15 -21.10
C ARG A 213 2.66 -11.58 -20.04
N THR A 214 2.50 -10.78 -18.99
CA THR A 214 1.62 -11.07 -17.86
C THR A 214 0.28 -10.33 -17.94
N HIS A 215 0.16 -9.32 -18.80
CA HIS A 215 -1.02 -8.44 -18.90
C HIS A 215 -1.83 -8.63 -20.19
N LEU A 216 -1.19 -8.90 -21.33
CA LEU A 216 -1.80 -9.16 -22.63
C LEU A 216 -1.80 -10.66 -22.92
N LEU A 217 -2.72 -11.37 -22.28
CA LEU A 217 -2.79 -12.83 -22.38
C LEU A 217 -3.74 -13.26 -23.49
N ARG A 218 -3.49 -14.44 -24.09
CA ARG A 218 -4.41 -15.06 -25.08
C ARG A 218 -5.84 -15.19 -24.55
N THR A 219 -5.98 -15.36 -23.23
CA THR A 219 -7.26 -15.49 -22.54
C THR A 219 -7.95 -14.15 -22.25
N GLY A 220 -7.32 -13.02 -22.57
CA GLY A 220 -7.81 -11.66 -22.37
C GLY A 220 -6.85 -10.75 -21.59
N THR A 221 -7.07 -9.44 -21.70
CA THR A 221 -6.28 -8.38 -21.08
C THR A 221 -6.52 -8.26 -19.58
N ARG A 222 -5.46 -8.05 -18.80
CA ARG A 222 -5.52 -7.73 -17.37
C ARG A 222 -5.22 -6.25 -17.17
N TYR A 223 -6.18 -5.53 -16.60
CA TYR A 223 -6.03 -4.09 -16.36
C TYR A 223 -5.40 -3.82 -14.99
N PHE A 224 -4.64 -2.73 -14.90
CA PHE A 224 -3.82 -2.42 -13.73
C PHE A 224 -4.01 -0.99 -13.22
N SER A 225 -4.86 -0.18 -13.88
CA SER A 225 -5.03 1.22 -13.52
C SER A 225 -3.68 1.95 -13.50
N PHE A 226 -3.47 2.79 -12.49
CA PHE A 226 -2.19 3.40 -12.18
C PHE A 226 -1.35 2.61 -11.15
N TYR A 227 -1.66 1.34 -10.86
CA TYR A 227 -0.86 0.50 -9.96
C TYR A 227 0.33 -0.11 -10.69
N SER A 228 1.26 -0.72 -9.95
CA SER A 228 2.43 -1.43 -10.48
C SER A 228 2.05 -2.51 -11.51
N ASP A 229 1.02 -3.28 -11.21
CA ASP A 229 0.59 -4.43 -12.01
C ASP A 229 -0.87 -4.81 -11.67
N ALA A 230 -1.45 -5.68 -12.49
CA ALA A 230 -2.84 -6.12 -12.31
C ALA A 230 -3.06 -6.97 -11.05
N GLY A 231 -2.02 -7.64 -10.53
CA GLY A 231 -2.07 -8.40 -9.29
C GLY A 231 -2.25 -7.51 -8.07
N ASN A 232 -1.40 -6.49 -7.95
CA ASN A 232 -1.49 -5.49 -6.89
C ASN A 232 -2.79 -4.67 -6.98
N PHE A 233 -3.16 -4.22 -8.18
CA PHE A 233 -4.45 -3.54 -8.42
C PHE A 233 -5.64 -4.39 -7.95
N GLY A 234 -5.70 -5.65 -8.39
CA GLY A 234 -6.79 -6.55 -8.05
C GLY A 234 -6.89 -6.79 -6.54
N SER A 235 -5.75 -7.03 -5.88
CA SER A 235 -5.70 -7.32 -4.44
C SER A 235 -6.11 -6.10 -3.60
N SER A 236 -5.64 -4.91 -3.98
CA SER A 236 -6.05 -3.65 -3.35
C SER A 236 -7.54 -3.36 -3.56
N MET A 237 -8.06 -3.58 -4.77
CA MET A 237 -9.49 -3.43 -5.05
C MET A 237 -10.36 -4.42 -4.27
N GLY A 238 -9.93 -5.68 -4.17
CA GLY A 238 -10.60 -6.68 -3.33
C GLY A 238 -10.68 -6.27 -1.86
N MET A 239 -9.61 -5.66 -1.33
CA MET A 239 -9.61 -5.09 0.03
C MET A 239 -10.65 -3.98 0.17
N PHE A 240 -10.70 -3.04 -0.78
CA PHE A 240 -11.66 -1.93 -0.75
C PHE A 240 -13.11 -2.38 -0.94
N THR A 241 -13.36 -3.38 -1.78
CA THR A 241 -14.68 -4.02 -1.91
C THR A 241 -15.20 -4.47 -0.56
N PHE A 242 -14.37 -5.18 0.20
CA PHE A 242 -14.73 -5.64 1.53
C PHE A 242 -14.92 -4.48 2.52
N ILE A 243 -13.93 -3.57 2.62
CA ILE A 243 -13.95 -2.46 3.59
C ILE A 243 -15.20 -1.60 3.41
N PHE A 244 -15.45 -1.09 2.20
CA PHE A 244 -16.60 -0.21 1.95
C PHE A 244 -17.93 -0.96 2.02
N GLY A 245 -17.97 -2.24 1.62
CA GLY A 245 -19.15 -3.09 1.80
C GLY A 245 -19.51 -3.30 3.27
N ALA A 246 -18.52 -3.60 4.11
CA ALA A 246 -18.70 -3.76 5.55
C ALA A 246 -19.11 -2.43 6.22
N ILE A 247 -18.47 -1.31 5.86
CA ILE A 247 -18.83 0.02 6.40
C ILE A 247 -20.25 0.41 5.98
N ALA A 248 -20.68 0.11 4.75
CA ALA A 248 -22.05 0.36 4.30
C ALA A 248 -23.10 -0.36 5.15
N SER A 249 -22.79 -1.55 5.67
CA SER A 249 -23.70 -2.30 6.56
C SER A 249 -23.89 -1.64 7.93
N VAL A 250 -22.96 -0.77 8.33
CA VAL A 250 -22.91 -0.11 9.65
C VAL A 250 -23.33 1.36 9.57
N ALA A 251 -23.15 2.00 8.40
CA ALA A 251 -23.44 3.41 8.18
C ALA A 251 -24.89 3.75 8.51
N LYS A 252 -25.09 4.74 9.40
CA LYS A 252 -26.42 5.20 9.82
C LYS A 252 -27.00 6.19 8.82
N LYS A 253 -26.15 7.00 8.19
CA LYS A 253 -26.58 8.01 7.21
C LYS A 253 -26.77 7.35 5.85
N LYS A 254 -27.98 7.50 5.27
CA LYS A 254 -28.32 6.95 3.95
C LYS A 254 -27.32 7.35 2.87
N ILE A 255 -26.91 8.63 2.84
CA ILE A 255 -25.94 9.12 1.85
C ILE A 255 -24.59 8.41 1.96
N ILE A 256 -24.05 8.26 3.17
CA ILE A 256 -22.77 7.58 3.40
C ILE A 256 -22.90 6.09 3.04
N ARG A 257 -24.02 5.46 3.41
CA ARG A 257 -24.31 4.08 3.06
C ARG A 257 -24.33 3.86 1.55
N PHE A 258 -25.07 4.66 0.79
CA PHE A 258 -25.14 4.53 -0.67
C PHE A 258 -23.81 4.87 -1.35
N SER A 259 -23.08 5.88 -0.87
CA SER A 259 -21.73 6.17 -1.36
C SER A 259 -20.78 4.99 -1.14
N CYS A 260 -20.79 4.38 0.05
CA CYS A 260 -19.96 3.21 0.34
C CYS A 260 -20.35 1.99 -0.51
N ILE A 261 -21.64 1.76 -0.76
CA ILE A 261 -22.10 0.69 -1.68
C ILE A 261 -21.58 0.96 -3.10
N GLY A 262 -21.71 2.19 -3.60
CA GLY A 262 -21.20 2.57 -4.92
C GLY A 262 -19.69 2.34 -5.04
N ILE A 263 -18.92 2.77 -4.03
CA ILE A 263 -17.46 2.56 -3.98
C ILE A 263 -17.13 1.06 -3.92
N ALA A 264 -17.85 0.27 -3.12
CA ALA A 264 -17.63 -1.18 -3.02
C ALA A 264 -17.90 -1.90 -4.35
N ILE A 265 -18.94 -1.49 -5.08
CA ILE A 265 -19.26 -2.01 -6.42
C ILE A 265 -18.17 -1.63 -7.42
N LEU A 266 -17.73 -0.36 -7.44
CA LEU A 266 -16.63 0.08 -8.31
C LEU A 266 -15.34 -0.69 -8.03
N ALA A 267 -15.01 -0.89 -6.76
CA ALA A 267 -13.88 -1.71 -6.35
C ALA A 267 -14.04 -3.17 -6.79
N ALA A 268 -15.25 -3.74 -6.65
CA ALA A 268 -15.51 -5.11 -7.07
C ALA A 268 -15.32 -5.27 -8.58
N ILE A 269 -15.87 -4.33 -9.37
CA ILE A 269 -15.67 -4.29 -10.82
C ILE A 269 -14.18 -4.15 -11.16
N GLY A 270 -13.45 -3.27 -10.48
CA GLY A 270 -12.00 -3.12 -10.63
C GLY A 270 -11.25 -4.42 -10.37
N MET A 271 -11.55 -5.11 -9.27
CA MET A 271 -10.97 -6.41 -8.94
C MET A 271 -11.24 -7.44 -10.05
N ILE A 272 -12.47 -7.51 -10.57
CA ILE A 272 -12.82 -8.42 -11.67
C ILE A 272 -12.05 -8.08 -12.95
N MET A 273 -11.98 -6.80 -13.31
CA MET A 273 -11.26 -6.29 -14.48
C MET A 273 -9.75 -6.49 -14.42
N SER A 274 -9.19 -6.63 -13.22
CA SER A 274 -7.78 -7.00 -13.04
C SER A 274 -7.47 -8.41 -13.58
N GLY A 275 -8.47 -9.29 -13.66
CA GLY A 275 -8.31 -10.68 -14.10
C GLY A 275 -7.38 -11.51 -13.20
N THR A 276 -7.08 -11.03 -11.99
CA THR A 276 -6.18 -11.66 -11.01
C THR A 276 -6.94 -12.63 -10.12
N ARG A 277 -6.70 -13.93 -10.31
CA ARG A 277 -7.30 -15.01 -9.50
C ARG A 277 -6.99 -14.88 -8.02
N GLY A 278 -5.73 -14.62 -7.68
CA GLY A 278 -5.28 -14.44 -6.29
C GLY A 278 -5.89 -13.25 -5.56
N ALA A 279 -6.50 -12.28 -6.25
CA ALA A 279 -7.18 -11.16 -5.59
C ALA A 279 -8.48 -11.57 -4.90
N ILE A 280 -9.10 -12.67 -5.34
CA ILE A 280 -10.37 -13.17 -4.80
C ILE A 280 -10.22 -13.56 -3.32
N ILE A 281 -9.05 -14.07 -2.91
CA ILE A 281 -8.85 -14.46 -1.51
C ILE A 281 -8.96 -13.27 -0.54
N VAL A 282 -8.75 -12.04 -1.01
CA VAL A 282 -8.77 -10.83 -0.17
C VAL A 282 -10.16 -10.57 0.44
N PRO A 283 -11.24 -10.36 -0.36
CA PRO A 283 -12.56 -10.13 0.22
C PRO A 283 -13.10 -11.35 0.97
N PHE A 284 -12.82 -12.58 0.52
CA PHE A 284 -13.26 -13.79 1.21
C PHE A 284 -12.57 -13.97 2.57
N GLY A 285 -11.26 -13.71 2.64
CA GLY A 285 -10.50 -13.66 3.89
C GLY A 285 -11.05 -12.60 4.85
N GLY A 286 -11.38 -11.43 4.32
CA GLY A 286 -12.04 -10.36 5.08
C GLY A 286 -13.39 -10.81 5.65
N ILE A 287 -14.24 -11.46 4.85
CA ILE A 287 -15.53 -12.02 5.31
C ILE A 287 -15.29 -13.05 6.44
N LEU A 288 -14.34 -13.97 6.26
CA LEU A 288 -14.03 -15.00 7.25
C LEU A 288 -13.64 -14.37 8.60
N LEU A 289 -12.69 -13.43 8.60
CA LEU A 289 -12.29 -12.77 9.84
C LEU A 289 -13.41 -11.91 10.43
N TYR A 290 -14.20 -11.25 9.59
CA TYR A 290 -15.30 -10.42 10.06
C TYR A 290 -16.38 -11.25 10.74
N ILE A 291 -16.66 -12.45 10.24
CA ILE A 291 -17.55 -13.43 10.86
C ILE A 291 -17.01 -13.83 12.25
N LEU A 292 -15.71 -14.13 12.37
CA LEU A 292 -15.08 -14.53 13.63
C LEU A 292 -15.12 -13.41 14.69
N ILE A 293 -14.95 -12.15 14.28
CA ILE A 293 -15.02 -10.98 15.17
C ILE A 293 -16.49 -10.63 15.49
N SER A 294 -17.41 -10.93 14.57
CA SER A 294 -18.83 -10.59 14.70
C SER A 294 -19.54 -11.49 15.70
N LYS A 295 -19.85 -10.96 16.87
CA LYS A 295 -20.69 -11.63 17.89
C LYS A 295 -22.17 -11.81 17.49
N LYS A 296 -22.58 -11.38 16.29
CA LYS A 296 -23.99 -11.40 15.85
C LYS A 296 -24.26 -12.51 14.85
N LEU A 297 -25.04 -13.50 15.26
CA LEU A 297 -25.42 -14.66 14.44
C LEU A 297 -26.02 -14.27 13.07
N LYS A 298 -26.80 -13.19 12.99
CA LYS A 298 -27.35 -12.69 11.72
C LYS A 298 -26.27 -12.32 10.70
N MET A 299 -25.18 -11.69 11.14
CA MET A 299 -24.07 -11.33 10.26
C MET A 299 -23.27 -12.56 9.82
N VAL A 300 -23.08 -13.51 10.75
CA VAL A 300 -22.45 -14.82 10.48
C VAL A 300 -23.21 -15.57 9.39
N ILE A 301 -24.52 -15.74 9.54
CA ILE A 301 -25.38 -16.44 8.57
C ILE A 301 -25.34 -15.73 7.22
N SER A 302 -25.46 -14.39 7.18
CA SER A 302 -25.41 -13.66 5.91
C SER A 302 -24.07 -13.80 5.19
N GLY A 303 -22.96 -13.80 5.94
CA GLY A 303 -21.63 -13.95 5.35
C GLY A 303 -21.40 -15.35 4.79
N ILE A 304 -21.82 -16.38 5.54
CA ILE A 304 -21.77 -17.78 5.07
C ILE A 304 -22.64 -17.94 3.82
N LEU A 305 -23.87 -17.41 3.82
CA LEU A 305 -24.77 -17.52 2.68
C LEU A 305 -24.18 -16.85 1.42
N ILE A 306 -23.65 -15.63 1.54
CA ILE A 306 -23.01 -14.93 0.42
C ILE A 306 -21.79 -15.70 -0.08
N GLY A 307 -20.96 -16.21 0.83
CA GLY A 307 -19.79 -17.02 0.50
C GLY A 307 -20.18 -18.30 -0.25
N CYS A 308 -21.14 -19.06 0.26
CA CYS A 308 -21.66 -20.27 -0.36
C CYS A 308 -22.29 -19.98 -1.73
N LEU A 309 -23.12 -18.96 -1.86
CA LEU A 309 -23.73 -18.59 -3.15
C LEU A 309 -22.67 -18.23 -4.19
N THR A 310 -21.66 -17.45 -3.79
CA THR A 310 -20.58 -17.05 -4.69
C THR A 310 -19.73 -18.25 -5.08
N PHE A 311 -19.41 -19.14 -4.14
CA PHE A 311 -18.71 -20.39 -4.41
C PHE A 311 -19.50 -21.28 -5.37
N CYS A 312 -20.80 -21.48 -5.12
CA CYS A 312 -21.65 -22.30 -5.98
C CYS A 312 -21.75 -21.72 -7.40
N PHE A 313 -21.88 -20.39 -7.53
CA PHE A 313 -21.90 -19.71 -8.81
C PHE A 313 -20.61 -19.96 -9.61
N PHE A 314 -19.44 -19.77 -9.00
CA PHE A 314 -18.18 -19.97 -9.72
C PHE A 314 -17.84 -21.45 -9.94
N TYR A 315 -18.11 -22.32 -8.98
CA TYR A 315 -17.70 -23.72 -9.05
C TYR A 315 -18.67 -24.57 -9.90
N PHE A 316 -19.98 -24.48 -9.67
CA PHE A 316 -20.98 -25.37 -10.27
C PHE A 316 -21.67 -24.82 -11.52
N THR A 317 -21.56 -23.52 -11.82
CA THR A 317 -22.22 -22.93 -12.99
C THR A 317 -21.23 -22.41 -14.02
N ASP A 318 -21.64 -22.45 -15.30
CA ASP A 318 -20.90 -21.87 -16.43
C ASP A 318 -21.48 -20.53 -16.91
N ILE A 319 -22.45 -19.99 -16.18
CA ILE A 319 -23.10 -18.70 -16.49
C ILE A 319 -22.05 -17.60 -16.56
N GLY A 320 -22.05 -16.82 -17.64
CA GLY A 320 -21.08 -15.74 -17.84
C GLY A 320 -19.70 -16.17 -18.36
N ASN A 321 -19.49 -17.44 -18.78
CA ASN A 321 -18.25 -17.89 -19.43
C ASN A 321 -17.89 -17.14 -20.73
N GLY A 322 -18.87 -16.50 -21.37
CA GLY A 322 -18.64 -15.62 -22.51
C GLY A 322 -17.81 -14.38 -22.16
N ASN A 323 -17.75 -13.99 -20.89
CA ASN A 323 -16.91 -12.91 -20.41
C ASN A 323 -15.57 -13.47 -19.91
N THR A 324 -14.47 -12.98 -20.50
CA THR A 324 -13.10 -13.41 -20.18
C THR A 324 -12.75 -13.21 -18.70
N PHE A 325 -13.23 -12.14 -18.06
CA PHE A 325 -12.95 -11.85 -16.65
C PHE A 325 -13.64 -12.86 -15.72
N ILE A 326 -14.92 -13.16 -15.98
CA ILE A 326 -15.69 -14.13 -15.19
C ILE A 326 -15.08 -15.53 -15.34
N ARG A 327 -14.74 -15.93 -16.57
CA ARG A 327 -14.08 -17.22 -16.84
C ARG A 327 -12.74 -17.36 -16.11
N ARG A 328 -11.94 -16.29 -16.07
CA ARG A 328 -10.66 -16.31 -15.33
C ARG A 328 -10.85 -16.39 -13.82
N MET A 329 -11.84 -15.70 -13.27
CA MET A 329 -12.15 -15.84 -11.84
C MET A 329 -12.65 -17.24 -11.50
N ARG A 330 -13.49 -17.83 -12.36
CA ARG A 330 -14.01 -19.20 -12.20
C ARG A 330 -12.89 -20.23 -12.05
N THR A 331 -11.87 -20.17 -12.88
CA THR A 331 -10.72 -21.09 -12.78
C THR A 331 -9.96 -21.02 -11.45
N ALA A 332 -10.08 -19.92 -10.68
CA ALA A 332 -9.50 -19.85 -9.33
C ALA A 332 -10.18 -20.81 -8.33
N PHE A 333 -11.44 -21.16 -8.59
CA PHE A 333 -12.22 -22.11 -7.77
C PHE A 333 -12.03 -23.56 -8.24
N ARG A 334 -11.32 -23.80 -9.35
CA ARG A 334 -10.99 -25.13 -9.88
C ARG A 334 -9.46 -25.28 -10.00
N PRO A 335 -8.75 -25.57 -8.90
CA PRO A 335 -7.29 -25.51 -8.84
C PRO A 335 -6.57 -26.42 -9.85
N THR A 336 -7.17 -27.57 -10.17
CA THR A 336 -6.64 -28.53 -11.16
C THR A 336 -6.57 -27.96 -12.57
N GLU A 337 -7.42 -26.99 -12.90
CA GLU A 337 -7.47 -26.30 -14.20
C GLU A 337 -6.65 -24.99 -14.19
N ASP A 338 -6.10 -24.59 -13.03
CA ASP A 338 -5.35 -23.35 -12.88
C ASP A 338 -3.86 -23.56 -13.20
N ALA A 339 -3.49 -23.35 -14.46
CA ALA A 339 -2.10 -23.36 -14.90
C ALA A 339 -1.18 -22.43 -14.08
N SER A 340 -1.69 -21.29 -13.61
CA SER A 340 -0.91 -20.34 -12.81
C SER A 340 -0.68 -20.85 -11.39
N TYR A 341 -1.62 -21.62 -10.82
CA TYR A 341 -1.44 -22.28 -9.54
C TYR A 341 -0.36 -23.38 -9.62
N ASN A 342 -0.41 -24.21 -10.66
CA ASN A 342 0.54 -25.32 -10.85
C ASN A 342 1.98 -24.83 -10.99
N VAL A 343 2.22 -23.77 -11.78
CA VAL A 343 3.54 -23.14 -11.91
C VAL A 343 4.06 -22.66 -10.54
N ARG A 344 3.22 -22.05 -9.70
CA ARG A 344 3.62 -21.63 -8.34
C ARG A 344 3.98 -22.81 -7.44
N VAL A 345 3.26 -23.93 -7.55
CA VAL A 345 3.55 -25.14 -6.76
C VAL A 345 4.92 -25.69 -7.16
N GLU A 346 5.19 -25.78 -8.46
CA GLU A 346 6.48 -26.24 -8.98
C GLU A 346 7.61 -25.30 -8.56
N ASN A 347 7.40 -23.99 -8.71
CA ASN A 347 8.38 -22.98 -8.31
C ASN A 347 8.73 -23.08 -6.81
N ARG A 348 7.74 -23.29 -5.94
CA ARG A 348 7.98 -23.53 -4.49
C ARG A 348 8.80 -24.79 -4.22
N LYS A 349 8.63 -25.86 -4.98
CA LYS A 349 9.46 -27.08 -4.84
C LYS A 349 10.93 -26.80 -5.19
N ARG A 350 11.18 -25.94 -6.18
CA ARG A 350 12.54 -25.52 -6.55
C ARG A 350 13.19 -24.65 -5.48
N PHE A 351 12.45 -23.68 -4.93
CA PHE A 351 12.94 -22.92 -3.77
C PHE A 351 13.22 -23.84 -2.58
N ALA A 352 12.40 -24.86 -2.34
CA ALA A 352 12.66 -25.84 -1.29
C ALA A 352 13.97 -26.60 -1.49
N TYR A 353 14.32 -26.91 -2.74
CA TYR A 353 15.59 -27.55 -3.08
C TYR A 353 16.78 -26.62 -2.81
N TYR A 354 16.76 -25.40 -3.39
CA TYR A 354 17.88 -24.45 -3.26
C TYR A 354 18.07 -23.85 -1.86
N LEU A 355 17.00 -23.78 -1.07
CA LEU A 355 17.04 -23.23 0.30
C LEU A 355 17.23 -24.30 1.38
N LYS A 356 17.32 -25.59 1.01
CA LYS A 356 17.38 -26.72 1.95
C LYS A 356 18.48 -26.54 3.01
N ASP A 357 19.66 -26.10 2.58
CA ASP A 357 20.84 -25.92 3.43
C ASP A 357 21.05 -24.45 3.85
N ARG A 358 20.06 -23.59 3.64
CA ARG A 358 20.12 -22.14 3.93
C ARG A 358 18.99 -21.72 4.88
N PRO A 359 19.07 -22.04 6.19
CA PRO A 359 18.00 -21.75 7.15
C PRO A 359 17.72 -20.25 7.34
N PHE A 360 18.73 -19.40 7.07
CA PHE A 360 18.65 -17.93 7.12
C PHE A 360 18.48 -17.28 5.72
N GLY A 361 18.29 -18.09 4.68
CA GLY A 361 18.05 -17.61 3.32
C GLY A 361 19.31 -17.21 2.58
N VAL A 362 19.12 -16.52 1.45
CA VAL A 362 20.22 -16.00 0.61
C VAL A 362 20.62 -14.56 0.97
N GLY A 363 19.93 -13.96 1.93
CA GLY A 363 20.16 -12.58 2.36
C GLY A 363 19.12 -11.60 1.86
N VAL A 364 19.00 -10.47 2.57
CA VAL A 364 18.04 -9.41 2.25
C VAL A 364 18.34 -8.85 0.86
N GLY A 365 17.33 -8.92 -0.02
CA GLY A 365 17.47 -8.54 -1.42
C GLY A 365 18.26 -9.49 -2.31
N GLY A 366 18.63 -10.68 -1.81
CA GLY A 366 19.20 -11.73 -2.64
C GLY A 366 18.12 -12.46 -3.45
N SER A 367 18.54 -13.02 -4.58
CA SER A 367 17.72 -13.85 -5.48
C SER A 367 18.39 -15.20 -5.69
N VAL A 368 17.60 -16.23 -6.02
CA VAL A 368 18.13 -17.57 -6.33
C VAL A 368 18.33 -17.71 -7.84
N VAL A 369 19.56 -18.07 -8.24
CA VAL A 369 19.89 -18.42 -9.63
C VAL A 369 19.69 -19.92 -9.82
N ASP A 370 18.96 -20.32 -10.87
CA ASP A 370 18.72 -21.73 -11.19
C ASP A 370 19.96 -22.35 -11.87
N LYS A 371 20.94 -22.74 -11.06
CA LYS A 371 22.23 -23.27 -11.55
C LYS A 371 22.12 -24.66 -12.19
N GLU A 372 21.07 -25.40 -11.86
CA GLU A 372 20.83 -26.74 -12.41
C GLU A 372 20.01 -26.71 -13.71
N GLU A 373 19.68 -25.53 -14.24
CA GLU A 373 18.86 -25.34 -15.45
C GLU A 373 17.59 -26.21 -15.44
N LEU A 374 16.98 -26.38 -14.27
CA LEU A 374 15.78 -27.19 -14.09
C LEU A 374 14.61 -26.66 -14.94
N MET A 375 14.74 -25.45 -15.49
CA MET A 375 13.90 -24.89 -16.53
C MET A 375 14.66 -23.92 -17.44
N LYS A 376 14.20 -23.77 -18.69
CA LYS A 376 14.52 -22.60 -19.50
C LYS A 376 13.90 -21.36 -18.87
N LEU A 377 14.71 -20.57 -18.18
CA LEU A 377 14.32 -19.27 -17.66
C LEU A 377 14.67 -18.19 -18.69
N ASP A 378 13.75 -17.25 -18.90
CA ASP A 378 14.03 -16.02 -19.64
C ASP A 378 14.71 -14.96 -18.76
N GLU A 379 14.76 -15.21 -17.44
CA GLU A 379 15.33 -14.33 -16.42
C GLU A 379 16.54 -15.00 -15.75
N PRO A 380 17.54 -14.23 -15.31
CA PRO A 380 18.77 -14.77 -14.70
C PRO A 380 18.54 -15.38 -13.29
N TYR A 381 17.34 -15.26 -12.74
CA TYR A 381 16.97 -15.78 -11.42
C TYR A 381 15.53 -16.31 -11.41
N ILE A 382 15.26 -17.20 -10.46
CA ILE A 382 13.93 -17.76 -10.23
C ILE A 382 13.04 -16.66 -9.62
N PRO A 383 11.93 -16.26 -10.27
CA PRO A 383 11.08 -15.19 -9.77
C PRO A 383 10.32 -15.64 -8.51
N THR A 384 10.20 -14.74 -7.54
CA THR A 384 9.39 -14.96 -6.34
C THR A 384 7.93 -14.63 -6.64
N ASP A 385 7.11 -15.64 -6.89
CA ASP A 385 5.71 -15.46 -7.33
C ASP A 385 4.74 -14.96 -6.25
N SER A 386 5.20 -14.80 -5.00
CA SER A 386 4.38 -14.39 -3.85
C SER A 386 5.22 -13.78 -2.74
N PHE A 387 4.62 -12.89 -1.95
CA PHE A 387 5.30 -12.13 -0.90
C PHE A 387 6.01 -13.05 0.11
N TYR A 388 5.32 -14.08 0.60
CA TYR A 388 5.90 -14.99 1.62
C TYR A 388 7.05 -15.84 1.08
N VAL A 389 7.02 -16.21 -0.20
CA VAL A 389 8.16 -16.85 -0.85
C VAL A 389 9.34 -15.89 -0.94
N GLY A 390 9.09 -14.60 -1.21
CA GLY A 390 10.13 -13.55 -1.15
C GLY A 390 10.78 -13.46 0.23
N ILE A 391 9.99 -13.43 1.31
CA ILE A 391 10.50 -13.45 2.69
C ILE A 391 11.29 -14.72 2.98
N TRP A 392 10.82 -15.87 2.50
CA TRP A 392 11.50 -17.15 2.67
C TRP A 392 12.85 -17.20 1.95
N VAL A 393 12.92 -16.69 0.72
CA VAL A 393 14.18 -16.62 -0.04
C VAL A 393 15.17 -15.71 0.69
N GLN A 394 14.74 -14.50 1.07
CA GLN A 394 15.64 -13.50 1.64
C GLN A 394 16.07 -13.83 3.08
N GLY A 395 15.12 -14.27 3.91
CA GLY A 395 15.32 -14.50 5.34
C GLY A 395 15.30 -15.95 5.77
N GLY A 396 15.17 -16.90 4.85
CA GLY A 396 15.11 -18.33 5.16
C GLY A 396 13.85 -18.74 5.90
N ILE A 397 13.79 -20.02 6.29
CA ILE A 397 12.63 -20.57 7.00
C ILE A 397 12.47 -19.91 8.38
N VAL A 398 13.58 -19.56 9.02
CA VAL A 398 13.59 -18.86 10.32
C VAL A 398 12.95 -17.49 10.19
N GLY A 399 13.33 -16.73 9.16
CA GLY A 399 12.75 -15.42 8.86
C GLY A 399 11.27 -15.50 8.52
N LEU A 400 10.86 -16.47 7.70
CA LEU A 400 9.47 -16.69 7.38
C LEU A 400 8.63 -16.98 8.63
N CYS A 401 9.07 -17.92 9.49
CA CYS A 401 8.38 -18.26 10.73
C CYS A 401 8.31 -17.07 11.69
N LEU A 402 9.40 -16.31 11.85
CA LEU A 402 9.43 -15.11 12.68
C LEU A 402 8.42 -14.06 12.17
N TYR A 403 8.45 -13.78 10.87
CA TYR A 403 7.57 -12.79 10.25
C TYR A 403 6.08 -13.15 10.41
N LEU A 404 5.71 -14.41 10.12
CA LEU A 404 4.35 -14.90 10.30
C LEU A 404 3.92 -14.85 11.78
N THR A 405 4.81 -15.20 12.70
CA THR A 405 4.54 -15.12 14.15
C THR A 405 4.20 -13.69 14.56
N ILE A 406 4.97 -12.69 14.10
CA ILE A 406 4.70 -11.28 14.36
C ILE A 406 3.32 -10.88 13.81
N GLN A 407 3.00 -11.27 12.57
CA GLN A 407 1.69 -10.98 11.97
C GLN A 407 0.53 -11.57 12.78
N VAL A 408 0.65 -12.83 13.21
CA VAL A 408 -0.36 -13.51 14.03
C VAL A 408 -0.52 -12.83 15.39
N LEU A 409 0.57 -12.47 16.07
CA LEU A 409 0.50 -11.78 17.36
C LEU A 409 -0.18 -10.41 17.24
N VAL A 410 0.16 -9.65 16.18
CA VAL A 410 -0.51 -8.37 15.87
C VAL A 410 -2.00 -8.59 15.60
N LEU A 411 -2.35 -9.60 14.80
CA LEU A 411 -3.74 -9.93 14.49
C LEU A 411 -4.55 -10.24 15.75
N LEU A 412 -4.03 -11.13 16.60
CA LEU A 412 -4.66 -11.54 17.85
C LEU A 412 -4.85 -10.34 18.78
N ARG A 413 -3.85 -9.45 18.88
CA ARG A 413 -3.97 -8.21 19.65
C ARG A 413 -5.06 -7.30 19.10
N CYS A 414 -5.11 -7.09 17.79
CA CYS A 414 -6.15 -6.30 17.14
C CYS A 414 -7.55 -6.88 17.39
N CYS A 415 -7.71 -8.19 17.22
CA CYS A 415 -8.97 -8.90 17.48
C CYS A 415 -9.41 -8.76 18.95
N TYR A 416 -8.47 -8.91 19.90
CA TYR A 416 -8.74 -8.70 21.32
C TYR A 416 -9.25 -7.29 21.62
N LEU A 417 -8.61 -6.25 21.04
CA LEU A 417 -9.05 -4.87 21.23
C LEU A 417 -10.47 -4.63 20.70
N LEU A 418 -10.76 -5.14 19.49
CA LEU A 418 -12.07 -5.01 18.84
C LEU A 418 -13.19 -5.74 19.60
N MET A 419 -12.92 -6.95 20.10
CA MET A 419 -13.94 -7.77 20.73
C MET A 419 -14.20 -7.43 22.20
N PHE A 420 -13.20 -6.92 22.92
CA PHE A 420 -13.27 -6.80 24.39
C PHE A 420 -12.98 -5.41 24.95
N ARG A 421 -12.33 -4.51 24.20
CA ARG A 421 -11.86 -3.22 24.75
C ARG A 421 -12.59 -2.01 24.18
N ILE A 422 -13.02 -2.05 22.92
CA ILE A 422 -13.73 -0.94 22.28
C ILE A 422 -15.23 -1.08 22.57
N LYS A 423 -15.83 -0.03 23.16
CA LYS A 423 -17.22 -0.05 23.61
C LYS A 423 -18.18 0.45 22.53
N ASN A 424 -17.80 1.45 21.74
CA ASN A 424 -18.65 1.97 20.68
C ASN A 424 -18.80 0.95 19.54
N GLU A 425 -20.00 0.38 19.36
CA GLU A 425 -20.26 -0.64 18.34
C GLU A 425 -19.98 -0.15 16.92
N GLN A 426 -20.26 1.12 16.62
CA GLN A 426 -20.07 1.68 15.29
C GLN A 426 -18.57 1.79 14.97
N LEU A 427 -17.78 2.35 15.90
CA LEU A 427 -16.33 2.42 15.76
C LEU A 427 -15.72 1.01 15.66
N ALA A 428 -16.12 0.09 16.54
CA ALA A 428 -15.60 -1.28 16.56
C ALA A 428 -15.80 -1.97 15.21
N ARG A 429 -16.97 -1.82 14.57
CA ARG A 429 -17.21 -2.45 13.26
C ARG A 429 -16.48 -1.75 12.11
N ILE A 430 -16.32 -0.43 12.15
CA ILE A 430 -15.49 0.30 11.15
C ILE A 430 -14.04 -0.16 11.25
N LEU A 431 -13.48 -0.24 12.46
CA LEU A 431 -12.12 -0.72 12.69
C LEU A 431 -11.97 -2.21 12.35
N ALA A 432 -12.99 -3.02 12.62
CA ALA A 432 -13.02 -4.42 12.19
C ALA A 432 -13.00 -4.54 10.67
N ALA A 433 -13.73 -3.69 9.94
CA ALA A 433 -13.69 -3.66 8.49
C ALA A 433 -12.26 -3.39 7.96
N LEU A 434 -11.55 -2.41 8.54
CA LEU A 434 -10.16 -2.12 8.19
C LEU A 434 -9.23 -3.31 8.48
N LEU A 435 -9.33 -3.93 9.66
CA LEU A 435 -8.53 -5.10 10.02
C LEU A 435 -8.78 -6.29 9.08
N CYS A 436 -10.04 -6.53 8.73
CA CYS A 436 -10.42 -7.60 7.83
C CYS A 436 -9.90 -7.36 6.40
N GLY A 437 -9.84 -6.11 5.96
CA GLY A 437 -9.15 -5.74 4.72
C GLY A 437 -7.66 -6.07 4.76
N VAL A 438 -6.96 -5.70 5.84
CA VAL A 438 -5.54 -6.04 6.05
C VAL A 438 -5.33 -7.55 6.06
N PHE A 439 -6.17 -8.30 6.78
CA PHE A 439 -6.07 -9.75 6.85
C PHE A 439 -6.27 -10.42 5.48
N GLY A 440 -7.22 -9.95 4.68
CA GLY A 440 -7.39 -10.41 3.30
C GLY A 440 -6.13 -10.20 2.47
N LEU A 441 -5.46 -9.06 2.62
CA LEU A 441 -4.21 -8.76 1.92
C LEU A 441 -3.03 -9.61 2.41
N TRP A 442 -2.97 -9.95 3.71
CA TRP A 442 -2.02 -10.93 4.23
C TRP A 442 -2.23 -12.32 3.64
N LEU A 443 -3.48 -12.79 3.52
CA LEU A 443 -3.76 -14.06 2.83
C LEU A 443 -3.34 -14.03 1.36
N ASN A 444 -3.52 -12.89 0.68
CA ASN A 444 -3.03 -12.70 -0.68
C ASN A 444 -1.51 -12.85 -0.79
N GLY A 445 -0.74 -12.53 0.26
CA GLY A 445 0.71 -12.73 0.32
C GLY A 445 1.18 -14.17 0.07
N TYR A 446 0.29 -15.16 0.18
CA TYR A 446 0.57 -16.56 -0.18
C TYR A 446 0.47 -16.87 -1.68
N VAL A 447 -0.35 -16.11 -2.41
CA VAL A 447 -0.66 -16.34 -3.83
C VAL A 447 -0.20 -15.20 -4.75
N GLY A 448 0.19 -14.07 -4.18
CA GLY A 448 0.63 -12.88 -4.87
C GLY A 448 1.41 -11.96 -3.93
N ASP A 449 1.62 -10.74 -4.39
CA ASP A 449 2.55 -9.79 -3.75
C ASP A 449 1.88 -8.46 -3.36
N GLY A 450 0.54 -8.45 -3.27
CA GLY A 450 -0.22 -7.23 -3.05
C GLY A 450 0.11 -6.48 -1.75
N MET A 451 0.65 -7.18 -0.74
CA MET A 451 1.09 -6.53 0.51
C MET A 451 2.50 -5.93 0.44
N GLY A 452 3.36 -6.40 -0.46
CA GLY A 452 4.73 -5.91 -0.62
C GLY A 452 4.83 -4.62 -1.42
N PHE A 453 3.87 -4.39 -2.32
CA PHE A 453 3.85 -3.21 -3.18
C PHE A 453 3.05 -2.04 -2.61
N LEU A 454 3.34 -0.84 -3.11
CA LEU A 454 2.55 0.35 -2.84
C LEU A 454 1.27 0.33 -3.68
N PRO A 455 0.12 0.79 -3.14
CA PRO A 455 -0.07 1.36 -1.80
C PRO A 455 -0.35 0.32 -0.70
N GLY A 456 -0.36 -0.98 -1.00
CA GLY A 456 -0.71 -2.05 -0.05
C GLY A 456 0.04 -1.97 1.28
N SER A 457 1.36 -1.88 1.25
CA SER A 457 2.20 -1.77 2.46
C SER A 457 1.88 -0.52 3.31
N PHE A 458 1.60 0.62 2.67
CA PHE A 458 1.17 1.85 3.33
C PHE A 458 -0.22 1.70 3.97
N LEU A 459 -1.18 1.10 3.26
CA LEU A 459 -2.54 0.88 3.77
C LEU A 459 -2.54 -0.07 4.97
N ILE A 460 -1.70 -1.10 4.98
CA ILE A 460 -1.51 -1.99 6.13
C ILE A 460 -1.06 -1.18 7.35
N ALA A 461 0.00 -0.38 7.21
CA ALA A 461 0.51 0.45 8.30
C ALA A 461 -0.54 1.45 8.82
N LEU A 462 -1.22 2.14 7.90
CA LEU A 462 -2.27 3.11 8.22
C LEU A 462 -3.45 2.46 8.95
N PHE A 463 -3.98 1.35 8.44
CA PHE A 463 -5.15 0.67 9.03
C PHE A 463 -4.83 0.05 10.38
N LEU A 464 -3.69 -0.61 10.54
CA LEU A 464 -3.26 -1.13 11.83
C LEU A 464 -3.07 -0.02 12.85
N SER A 465 -2.63 1.18 12.43
CA SER A 465 -2.50 2.32 13.34
C SER A 465 -3.84 2.76 13.93
N PHE A 466 -4.92 2.73 13.14
CA PHE A 466 -6.27 3.03 13.63
C PHE A 466 -6.80 1.93 14.54
N VAL A 467 -6.61 0.67 14.18
CA VAL A 467 -7.12 -0.48 14.93
C VAL A 467 -6.42 -0.61 16.29
N LEU A 468 -5.09 -0.56 16.32
CA LEU A 468 -4.32 -0.68 17.55
C LEU A 468 -4.50 0.52 18.48
N ASN A 469 -4.76 1.71 17.93
CA ASN A 469 -5.15 2.89 18.72
C ASN A 469 -6.68 3.01 18.94
N GLY A 470 -7.45 1.98 18.61
CA GLY A 470 -8.92 2.01 18.66
C GLY A 470 -9.48 2.36 20.03
N THR A 471 -8.81 1.97 21.13
CA THR A 471 -9.22 2.35 22.48
C THR A 471 -9.06 3.83 22.78
N TYR A 472 -8.12 4.51 22.13
CA TYR A 472 -7.98 5.97 22.26
C TYR A 472 -9.06 6.69 21.45
N LEU A 473 -9.37 6.19 20.25
CA LEU A 473 -10.46 6.70 19.42
C LEU A 473 -11.81 6.57 20.13
N ASP A 474 -12.05 5.43 20.78
CA ASP A 474 -13.27 5.14 21.54
C ASP A 474 -13.47 6.12 22.70
N LYS A 475 -12.41 6.44 23.44
CA LYS A 475 -12.44 7.42 24.54
C LYS A 475 -12.71 8.86 24.08
N GLN A 476 -12.38 9.19 22.84
CA GLN A 476 -12.61 10.52 22.26
C GLN A 476 -14.04 10.70 21.72
N LEU A 477 -14.81 9.61 21.57
CA LEU A 477 -16.17 9.68 21.05
C LEU A 477 -17.14 10.07 22.16
N ASN A 478 -18.00 11.02 21.85
CA ASN A 478 -19.22 11.21 22.62
C ASN A 478 -20.16 10.01 22.38
N LYS A 479 -20.93 9.60 23.40
CA LYS A 479 -21.82 8.40 23.36
C LYS A 479 -22.71 8.32 22.12
N ASN A 480 -23.06 9.45 21.50
CA ASN A 480 -23.99 9.55 20.36
C ASN A 480 -23.33 9.98 19.04
N GLU A 481 -22.00 10.13 18.96
CA GLU A 481 -21.34 10.64 17.76
C GLU A 481 -21.36 9.62 16.62
N ILE A 482 -21.89 10.04 15.46
CA ILE A 482 -22.01 9.21 14.26
C ILE A 482 -20.78 9.42 13.38
N ILE A 483 -19.99 8.36 13.19
CA ILE A 483 -18.77 8.39 12.37
C ILE A 483 -19.10 8.20 10.88
N ALA A 484 -20.07 7.33 10.57
CA ALA A 484 -20.49 6.93 9.22
C ALA A 484 -22.02 6.76 9.11
#